data_AF-A0A2H0VYY7-F1
#
_entry.id   AF-A0A2H0VYY7-F1
#
_cell.length_a   1.000
_cell.length_b   1.000
_cell.length_c   1.000
_cell.angle_alpha   90.00
_cell.angle_beta   90.00
_cell.angle_gamma   90.00
#
_symmetry.space_group_name_H-M   'P 1'
#
loop_
_entity.id
_entity.type
_entity.pdbx_description
1 polymer ?
#
loop_
_entity_poly.entity_id
_entity_poly.type
_entity_poly.pdbx_seq_one_letter_code
_entity_poly.pdbx_strand_id
1 'polypeptide(L)'
;MTEKVYFVFHVTRIYYPLHSRLYCVFCHMATISPIRFAFTLFRSTIPSVSQKSQKIDFAIGGQAVIEGVMMRSPSHYAVAVRKEDGRIKVCDSKYISITKRYKVLGIPVLRGLVHLFESMYIGVKALNISNAEFMAGDADHSPKKHSVWRELMALIGSVLYFVFVFGLAIFLFKFLPLWLTQISSEKMTFLDNHFWAFNILDGVIKTIFFLTYLLLISLIPDIKRVFAYHGAEHKSIWAYELEKKLEPAEINKQTRFHPRCGTSFLLLVIFISIVIYTAIPTPDDFASKFLIRVAVLPLIAGVSYEALKFSAKHQSSWIVRAIVAPGLWFQKITTREPDDKQCEVAAKALTRCLELEGSK
;
A
#
# COMPACT_ATOMS: atom_id res chain seq x y z
N MET A 1 82.16 5.98 0.75
CA MET A 1 82.55 4.60 1.10
C MET A 1 81.24 3.84 1.33
N THR A 2 80.72 3.20 0.26
CA THR A 2 80.72 1.73 0.01
C THR A 2 79.64 1.02 0.84
N GLU A 3 78.61 0.29 0.36
CA GLU A 3 78.17 -0.35 -0.91
C GLU A 3 76.62 -0.54 -0.82
N LYS A 4 75.80 -0.36 -1.88
CA LYS A 4 75.22 -1.35 -2.83
C LYS A 4 74.77 -2.69 -2.18
N VAL A 5 73.58 -3.25 -2.44
CA VAL A 5 73.18 -4.00 -3.67
C VAL A 5 71.64 -4.22 -3.65
N TYR A 6 70.88 -3.61 -4.58
CA TYR A 6 70.17 -4.14 -5.77
C TYR A 6 68.91 -5.03 -5.58
N PHE A 7 67.78 -4.49 -6.07
CA PHE A 7 66.64 -5.25 -6.63
C PHE A 7 66.36 -4.65 -8.04
N VAL A 8 66.24 -5.50 -9.06
CA VAL A 8 66.05 -5.15 -10.49
C VAL A 8 64.84 -5.93 -10.98
N PHE A 9 63.70 -5.25 -11.24
CA PHE A 9 63.08 -4.92 -12.56
C PHE A 9 62.34 -6.09 -13.23
N HIS A 10 61.21 -5.96 -13.95
CA HIS A 10 60.58 -4.91 -14.78
C HIS A 10 59.03 -4.98 -14.60
N VAL A 11 58.18 -3.94 -14.51
CA VAL A 11 57.92 -2.67 -15.24
C VAL A 11 57.40 -2.92 -16.67
N THR A 12 56.16 -2.53 -17.02
CA THR A 12 55.76 -1.24 -17.65
C THR A 12 54.28 -1.35 -18.11
N ARG A 13 53.40 -0.34 -18.27
CA ARG A 13 53.41 1.16 -18.35
C ARG A 13 51.92 1.60 -18.20
N ILE A 14 51.50 2.49 -17.28
CA ILE A 14 51.44 3.98 -17.31
C ILE A 14 50.74 4.60 -18.53
N TYR A 15 49.65 5.38 -18.30
CA TYR A 15 49.56 6.85 -18.51
C TYR A 15 48.13 7.40 -18.21
N TYR A 16 48.06 8.43 -17.35
CA TYR A 16 46.99 9.44 -17.29
C TYR A 16 47.46 10.70 -18.06
N PRO A 17 46.55 11.57 -18.53
CA PRO A 17 46.52 12.91 -17.96
C PRO A 17 45.13 13.53 -17.79
N LEU A 18 45.02 14.40 -16.78
CA LEU A 18 43.97 15.42 -16.59
C LEU A 18 44.22 16.64 -17.52
N HIS A 19 43.17 17.46 -17.68
CA HIS A 19 43.08 18.78 -18.35
C HIS A 19 42.76 18.82 -19.84
N SER A 20 41.46 18.97 -20.14
CA SER A 20 40.90 20.12 -20.90
C SER A 20 39.42 19.84 -21.23
N ARG A 21 38.59 20.90 -21.23
CA ARG A 21 37.17 20.95 -21.63
C ARG A 21 36.12 20.74 -20.53
N LEU A 22 36.12 21.64 -19.53
CA LEU A 22 34.90 22.44 -19.32
C LEU A 22 34.60 23.11 -20.67
N TYR A 23 33.56 22.67 -21.36
CA TYR A 23 32.91 23.23 -22.58
C TYR A 23 32.38 22.05 -23.44
N CYS A 24 31.48 21.24 -22.88
CA CYS A 24 30.57 20.38 -23.68
C CYS A 24 29.40 19.82 -22.87
N VAL A 25 28.81 20.62 -21.97
CA VAL A 25 27.55 20.25 -21.28
C VAL A 25 26.32 20.88 -22.00
N PHE A 26 26.53 21.65 -23.07
CA PHE A 26 25.45 22.38 -23.75
C PHE A 26 25.18 21.98 -25.21
N CYS A 27 25.63 20.80 -25.68
CA CYS A 27 25.43 20.41 -27.09
C CYS A 27 24.84 19.00 -27.34
N HIS A 28 24.23 18.38 -26.33
CA HIS A 28 23.44 17.14 -26.51
C HIS A 28 22.06 17.23 -25.84
N MET A 29 21.44 18.42 -25.87
CA MET A 29 20.03 18.66 -25.51
C MET A 29 19.17 19.01 -26.73
N ALA A 30 19.33 18.26 -27.82
CA ALA A 30 18.34 18.26 -28.90
C ALA A 30 18.32 16.85 -29.49
N THR A 31 17.13 16.24 -29.59
CA THR A 31 16.80 14.92 -30.20
C THR A 31 16.67 13.69 -29.29
N ILE A 32 16.40 13.85 -27.98
CA ILE A 32 15.79 12.75 -27.20
C ILE A 32 14.30 13.02 -27.07
N SER A 33 13.50 12.28 -27.86
CA SER A 33 12.04 12.27 -27.75
C SER A 33 11.61 12.05 -26.29
N PRO A 34 10.62 12.81 -25.77
CA PRO A 34 10.15 12.69 -24.38
C PRO A 34 9.67 11.27 -24.02
N ILE A 35 9.40 10.43 -25.03
CA ILE A 35 9.00 9.03 -24.88
C ILE A 35 10.18 8.15 -24.42
N ARG A 36 11.42 8.43 -24.84
CA ARG A 36 12.58 7.60 -24.47
C ARG A 36 13.07 7.86 -23.05
N PHE A 37 12.89 9.06 -22.51
CA PHE A 37 13.27 9.37 -21.13
C PHE A 37 12.34 8.69 -20.10
N ALA A 38 11.05 8.57 -20.42
CA ALA A 38 10.09 7.82 -19.60
C ALA A 38 10.38 6.31 -19.58
N PHE A 39 10.89 5.75 -20.69
CA PHE A 39 11.22 4.32 -20.79
C PHE A 39 12.47 3.91 -20.01
N THR A 40 13.48 4.79 -19.91
CA THR A 40 14.75 4.46 -19.22
C THR A 40 14.60 4.47 -17.69
N LEU A 41 13.68 5.26 -17.13
CA LEU A 41 13.34 5.24 -15.69
C LEU A 41 12.45 4.05 -15.28
N PHE A 42 11.88 3.31 -16.24
CA PHE A 42 10.89 2.26 -15.99
C PHE A 42 11.45 0.83 -15.95
N ARG A 43 12.69 0.62 -16.40
CA ARG A 43 13.22 -0.74 -16.68
C ARG A 43 14.00 -1.39 -15.53
N SER A 44 14.30 -0.68 -14.43
CA SER A 44 15.28 -1.16 -13.44
C SER A 44 14.76 -1.64 -12.07
N THR A 45 13.45 -1.79 -11.83
CA THR A 45 12.96 -2.08 -10.45
C THR A 45 11.97 -3.25 -10.28
N ILE A 46 11.77 -4.10 -11.28
CA ILE A 46 10.93 -5.31 -11.09
C ILE A 46 11.71 -6.53 -11.60
N PRO A 47 12.24 -7.41 -10.70
CA PRO A 47 12.86 -8.65 -11.13
C PRO A 47 11.84 -9.53 -11.88
N SER A 48 12.28 -10.14 -12.98
CA SER A 48 11.47 -11.09 -13.74
C SER A 48 11.27 -12.37 -12.92
N VAL A 49 10.05 -12.61 -12.45
CA VAL A 49 9.70 -13.82 -11.70
C VAL A 49 9.60 -14.99 -12.69
N SER A 50 10.58 -15.90 -12.61
CA SER A 50 10.61 -17.18 -13.33
C SER A 50 9.74 -18.21 -12.60
N GLN A 51 8.79 -18.83 -13.30
CA GLN A 51 7.88 -19.86 -12.77
C GLN A 51 8.56 -21.23 -12.61
N LYS A 52 8.55 -21.79 -11.40
CA LYS A 52 7.90 -23.07 -11.01
C LYS A 52 8.51 -23.65 -9.73
N SER A 53 7.71 -23.67 -8.67
CA SER A 53 7.74 -24.59 -7.53
C SER A 53 6.36 -24.51 -6.88
N GLN A 54 5.80 -25.63 -6.39
CA GLN A 54 4.47 -25.70 -5.77
C GLN A 54 4.45 -24.92 -4.44
N LYS A 55 4.35 -23.59 -4.54
CA LYS A 55 4.16 -22.68 -3.41
C LYS A 55 2.68 -22.52 -3.10
N ILE A 56 2.38 -22.12 -1.87
CA ILE A 56 1.05 -21.64 -1.48
C ILE A 56 0.72 -20.48 -2.42
N ASP A 57 -0.10 -20.79 -3.41
CA ASP A 57 -0.34 -19.95 -4.56
C ASP A 57 -1.11 -18.69 -4.13
N PHE A 58 -0.51 -17.53 -4.38
CA PHE A 58 -1.13 -16.19 -4.43
C PHE A 58 -1.85 -15.62 -3.20
N ALA A 59 -1.90 -16.28 -2.05
CA ALA A 59 -2.82 -15.89 -0.98
C ALA A 59 -2.18 -15.31 0.29
N ILE A 60 -0.88 -15.02 0.27
CA ILE A 60 -0.24 -14.33 1.39
C ILE A 60 -0.24 -12.83 1.14
N GLY A 61 -0.78 -12.11 2.10
CA GLY A 61 -0.72 -10.65 2.18
C GLY A 61 -0.64 -10.23 3.64
N GLY A 62 -0.34 -8.96 3.89
CA GLY A 62 -0.30 -8.44 5.23
C GLY A 62 -0.86 -7.04 5.37
N GLN A 63 -0.77 -6.53 6.59
CA GLN A 63 -1.07 -5.15 6.95
C GLN A 63 -0.12 -4.73 8.08
N ALA A 64 0.49 -3.57 7.95
CA ALA A 64 1.22 -2.96 9.05
C ALA A 64 0.25 -2.53 10.16
N VAL A 65 0.66 -2.73 11.41
CA VAL A 65 -0.06 -2.30 12.62
C VAL A 65 0.92 -1.57 13.54
N ILE A 66 0.43 -1.00 14.64
CA ILE A 66 1.26 -0.25 15.59
C ILE A 66 2.31 -1.19 16.20
N GLU A 67 3.59 -0.91 16.00
CA GLU A 67 4.69 -1.78 16.42
C GLU A 67 4.65 -3.22 15.90
N GLY A 68 3.99 -3.46 14.77
CA GLY A 68 3.74 -4.82 14.34
C GLY A 68 3.37 -5.00 12.88
N VAL A 69 3.23 -6.28 12.52
CA VAL A 69 2.74 -6.71 11.20
C VAL A 69 1.73 -7.83 11.39
N MET A 70 0.60 -7.71 10.69
CA MET A 70 -0.34 -8.80 10.50
C MET A 70 -0.05 -9.47 9.16
N MET A 71 0.08 -10.79 9.17
CA MET A 71 0.21 -11.64 7.98
C MET A 71 -1.00 -12.56 7.88
N ARG A 72 -1.52 -12.75 6.67
CA ARG A 72 -2.71 -13.55 6.39
C ARG A 72 -2.43 -14.59 5.32
N SER A 73 -2.84 -15.82 5.59
CA SER A 73 -2.90 -16.93 4.65
C SER A 73 -4.36 -17.19 4.22
N PRO A 74 -4.63 -18.17 3.32
CA PRO A 74 -5.99 -18.57 2.98
C PRO A 74 -6.90 -18.93 4.16
N SER A 75 -6.32 -19.46 5.25
CA SER A 75 -7.09 -20.05 6.35
C SER A 75 -6.73 -19.56 7.75
N HIS A 76 -5.67 -18.76 7.88
CA HIS A 76 -5.21 -18.20 9.15
C HIS A 76 -4.74 -16.76 8.98
N TYR A 77 -4.62 -16.04 10.08
CA TYR A 77 -3.81 -14.84 10.16
C TYR A 77 -3.03 -14.82 11.48
N ALA A 78 -1.88 -14.18 11.46
CA ALA A 78 -1.01 -13.99 12.61
C ALA A 78 -0.62 -12.52 12.72
N VAL A 79 -0.67 -11.98 13.93
CA VAL A 79 -0.23 -10.62 14.25
C VAL A 79 1.00 -10.74 15.13
N ALA A 80 2.12 -10.20 14.69
CA ALA A 80 3.32 -10.07 15.52
C ALA A 80 3.50 -8.60 15.93
N VAL A 81 3.75 -8.37 17.22
CA VAL A 81 3.88 -7.05 17.83
C VAL A 81 5.14 -7.05 18.68
N ARG A 82 5.98 -6.02 18.52
CA ARG A 82 7.13 -5.79 19.40
C ARG A 82 6.69 -4.93 20.59
N LYS A 83 6.88 -5.46 21.79
CA LYS A 83 6.63 -4.76 23.05
C LYS A 83 7.77 -3.81 23.38
N GLU A 84 7.53 -2.90 24.32
CA GLU A 84 8.54 -1.94 24.80
C GLU A 84 9.75 -2.63 25.44
N ASP A 85 9.54 -3.78 26.09
CA ASP A 85 10.60 -4.63 26.64
C ASP A 85 11.44 -5.36 25.56
N GLY A 86 11.14 -5.14 24.28
CA GLY A 86 11.83 -5.70 23.14
C GLY A 86 11.37 -7.10 22.73
N ARG A 87 10.55 -7.78 23.53
CA ARG A 87 10.01 -9.12 23.18
C ARG A 87 8.96 -8.99 22.08
N ILE A 88 8.82 -10.04 21.28
CA ILE A 88 7.81 -10.12 20.22
C ILE A 88 6.71 -11.06 20.67
N LYS A 89 5.48 -10.56 20.73
CA LYS A 89 4.29 -11.37 20.95
C LYS A 89 3.66 -11.68 19.60
N VAL A 90 3.33 -12.95 19.38
CA VAL A 90 2.59 -13.39 18.19
C VAL A 90 1.22 -13.91 18.64
N CYS A 91 0.17 -13.39 18.02
CA CYS A 91 -1.22 -13.78 18.23
C CYS A 91 -1.78 -14.31 16.92
N ASP A 92 -2.21 -15.57 16.89
CA ASP A 92 -2.79 -16.20 15.71
C ASP A 92 -4.29 -16.45 15.85
N SER A 93 -4.96 -16.62 14.73
CA SER A 93 -6.39 -16.89 14.67
C SER A 93 -6.76 -17.54 13.35
N LYS A 94 -7.77 -18.41 13.40
CA LYS A 94 -8.34 -19.02 12.20
C LYS A 94 -9.16 -17.99 11.42
N TYR A 95 -9.05 -18.05 10.10
CA TYR A 95 -9.82 -17.25 9.15
C TYR A 95 -10.54 -18.15 8.16
N ILE A 96 -11.85 -17.96 8.04
CA ILE A 96 -12.65 -18.62 7.00
C ILE A 96 -13.43 -17.51 6.30
N SER A 97 -13.19 -17.35 4.99
CA SER A 97 -13.92 -16.33 4.23
C SER A 97 -15.42 -16.65 4.19
N ILE A 98 -16.24 -15.64 4.44
CA ILE A 98 -17.70 -15.62 4.31
C ILE A 98 -18.12 -16.03 2.89
N THR A 99 -17.32 -15.68 1.89
CA THR A 99 -17.56 -16.07 0.48
C THR A 99 -17.51 -17.59 0.26
N LYS A 100 -16.78 -18.34 1.11
CA LYS A 100 -16.79 -19.82 1.10
C LYS A 100 -18.02 -20.39 1.81
N ARG A 101 -18.61 -19.64 2.75
CA ARG A 101 -19.82 -20.03 3.48
C ARG A 101 -21.08 -19.82 2.64
N TYR A 102 -21.15 -18.72 1.88
CA TYR A 102 -22.31 -18.37 1.04
C TYR A 102 -21.90 -18.14 -0.42
N LYS A 103 -22.27 -19.07 -1.31
CA LYS A 103 -21.86 -19.04 -2.74
C LYS A 103 -22.28 -17.76 -3.48
N VAL A 104 -23.43 -17.19 -3.13
CA VAL A 104 -23.95 -15.94 -3.74
C VAL A 104 -23.00 -14.75 -3.49
N LEU A 105 -22.32 -14.72 -2.34
CA LEU A 105 -21.33 -13.70 -2.02
C LEU A 105 -20.00 -13.87 -2.77
N GLY A 106 -19.86 -14.95 -3.56
CA GLY A 106 -18.71 -15.23 -4.40
C GLY A 106 -18.80 -14.69 -5.83
N ILE A 107 -19.94 -14.09 -6.23
CA ILE A 107 -20.14 -13.51 -7.56
C ILE A 107 -19.17 -12.32 -7.78
N PRO A 108 -18.60 -12.12 -8.99
CA PRO A 108 -17.74 -10.97 -9.28
C PRO A 108 -18.35 -9.63 -8.87
N VAL A 109 -17.52 -8.63 -8.56
CA VAL A 109 -17.91 -7.33 -7.97
C VAL A 109 -18.39 -7.46 -6.52
N LEU A 110 -19.43 -8.25 -6.27
CA LEU A 110 -19.97 -8.47 -4.91
C LEU A 110 -18.93 -9.13 -3.99
N ARG A 111 -18.21 -10.12 -4.50
CA ARG A 111 -17.10 -10.77 -3.79
C ARG A 111 -16.01 -9.78 -3.40
N GLY A 112 -15.71 -8.82 -4.28
CA GLY A 112 -14.72 -7.80 -4.00
C GLY A 112 -15.12 -6.91 -2.83
N LEU A 113 -16.39 -6.51 -2.79
CA LEU A 113 -16.95 -5.77 -1.67
C LEU A 113 -16.87 -6.59 -0.37
N VAL A 114 -17.27 -7.87 -0.40
CA VAL A 114 -17.20 -8.75 0.77
C VAL A 114 -15.77 -8.90 1.28
N HIS A 115 -14.80 -9.16 0.39
CA HIS A 115 -13.40 -9.27 0.78
C HIS A 115 -12.81 -7.97 1.33
N LEU A 116 -13.25 -6.81 0.83
CA LEU A 116 -12.85 -5.52 1.38
C LEU A 116 -13.33 -5.37 2.83
N PHE A 117 -14.61 -5.66 3.09
CA PHE A 117 -15.18 -5.63 4.45
C PHE A 117 -14.50 -6.64 5.39
N GLU A 118 -14.28 -7.87 4.94
CA GLU A 118 -13.57 -8.88 5.72
C GLU A 118 -12.15 -8.43 6.08
N SER A 119 -11.42 -7.87 5.11
CA SER A 119 -10.05 -7.42 5.33
C SER A 119 -10.01 -6.21 6.25
N MET A 120 -10.96 -5.27 6.12
CA MET A 120 -11.11 -4.14 7.04
C MET A 120 -11.41 -4.60 8.47
N TYR A 121 -12.35 -5.55 8.64
CA TYR A 121 -12.68 -6.10 9.96
C TYR A 121 -11.47 -6.77 10.63
N ILE A 122 -10.74 -7.61 9.88
CA ILE A 122 -9.50 -8.25 10.38
C ILE A 122 -8.44 -7.19 10.68
N GLY A 123 -8.30 -6.17 9.83
CA GLY A 123 -7.37 -5.07 10.03
C GLY A 123 -7.64 -4.29 11.32
N VAL A 124 -8.91 -3.95 11.60
CA VAL A 124 -9.31 -3.29 12.86
C VAL A 124 -9.04 -4.19 14.06
N LYS A 125 -9.37 -5.49 13.95
CA LYS A 125 -9.08 -6.46 15.02
C LYS A 125 -7.57 -6.56 15.28
N ALA A 126 -6.75 -6.59 14.22
CA ALA A 126 -5.30 -6.64 14.32
C ALA A 126 -4.72 -5.37 14.96
N LEU A 127 -5.24 -4.19 14.60
CA LEU A 127 -4.87 -2.92 15.24
C LEU A 127 -5.20 -2.92 16.73
N ASN A 128 -6.38 -3.42 17.12
CA ASN A 128 -6.77 -3.53 18.52
C ASN A 128 -5.87 -4.50 19.30
N ILE A 129 -5.51 -5.64 18.70
CA ILE A 129 -4.54 -6.59 19.29
C ILE A 129 -3.17 -5.90 19.46
N SER A 130 -2.70 -5.21 18.41
CA SER A 130 -1.43 -4.48 18.45
C SER A 130 -1.38 -3.45 19.56
N ASN A 131 -2.45 -2.65 19.66
CA ASN A 131 -2.55 -1.61 20.68
C ASN A 131 -2.60 -2.21 22.09
N ALA A 132 -3.39 -3.27 22.29
CA ALA A 132 -3.47 -3.96 23.58
C ALA A 132 -2.12 -4.58 24.00
N GLU A 133 -1.42 -5.25 23.08
CA GLU A 133 -0.15 -5.89 23.39
C GLU A 133 1.01 -4.90 23.57
N PHE A 134 0.97 -3.76 22.87
CA PHE A 134 1.93 -2.67 23.02
C PHE A 134 1.72 -1.96 24.37
N MET A 135 0.47 -1.63 24.72
CA MET A 135 0.13 -0.91 25.96
C MET A 135 0.13 -1.80 27.22
N ALA A 136 0.13 -3.12 27.08
CA ALA A 136 0.14 -4.05 28.23
C ALA A 136 1.41 -3.96 29.11
N GLY A 137 2.45 -3.22 28.68
CA GLY A 137 3.59 -2.86 29.52
C GLY A 137 3.30 -1.76 30.56
N ASP A 138 2.26 -0.96 30.33
CA ASP A 138 1.90 0.25 31.10
C ASP A 138 0.61 0.11 31.93
N ALA A 139 -0.05 -1.06 31.89
CA ALA A 139 -1.36 -1.24 32.53
C ALA A 139 -1.29 -2.17 33.76
N ASP A 140 -1.31 -1.53 34.94
CA ASP A 140 -1.85 -2.10 36.18
C ASP A 140 -3.29 -2.58 35.94
N HIS A 141 -3.50 -3.89 35.92
CA HIS A 141 -4.81 -4.53 35.80
C HIS A 141 -5.58 -4.41 37.13
N SER A 142 -6.02 -3.20 37.48
CA SER A 142 -7.05 -3.03 38.50
C SER A 142 -8.44 -3.14 37.84
N PRO A 143 -9.27 -4.13 38.21
CA PRO A 143 -10.61 -4.29 37.65
C PRO A 143 -11.52 -3.17 38.15
N LYS A 144 -11.70 -2.12 37.35
CA LYS A 144 -12.61 -1.02 37.68
C LYS A 144 -14.06 -1.49 37.51
N LYS A 145 -14.79 -1.61 38.63
CA LYS A 145 -16.23 -1.91 38.76
C LYS A 145 -17.03 -1.50 37.51
N HIS A 146 -17.55 -2.48 36.79
CA HIS A 146 -18.35 -2.31 35.58
C HIS A 146 -19.73 -1.74 35.95
N SER A 147 -19.99 -0.47 35.65
CA SER A 147 -21.35 0.07 35.68
C SER A 147 -21.93 0.04 34.27
N VAL A 148 -23.14 -0.47 34.13
CA VAL A 148 -23.88 -0.54 32.85
C VAL A 148 -23.94 0.83 32.17
N TRP A 149 -24.08 1.90 32.96
CA TRP A 149 -24.03 3.29 32.48
C TRP A 149 -22.69 3.66 31.84
N ARG A 150 -21.56 3.22 32.39
CA ARG A 150 -20.24 3.51 31.81
C ARG A 150 -20.05 2.78 30.48
N GLU A 151 -20.51 1.54 30.39
CA GLU A 151 -20.46 0.76 29.14
C GLU A 151 -21.37 1.37 28.06
N LEU A 152 -22.57 1.80 28.43
CA LEU A 152 -23.50 2.49 27.52
C LEU A 152 -22.90 3.80 27.01
N MET A 153 -22.34 4.64 27.89
CA MET A 153 -21.70 5.90 27.49
C MET A 153 -20.47 5.67 26.62
N ALA A 154 -19.66 4.63 26.91
CA ALA A 154 -18.54 4.25 26.06
C ALA A 154 -18.99 3.79 24.66
N LEU A 155 -20.08 3.01 24.58
CA LEU A 155 -20.67 2.58 23.32
C LEU A 155 -21.16 3.78 22.51
N ILE A 156 -21.97 4.66 23.12
CA ILE A 156 -22.47 5.88 22.46
C ILE A 156 -21.31 6.74 21.96
N GLY A 157 -20.30 6.97 22.81
CA GLY A 157 -19.10 7.72 22.45
C GLY A 157 -18.37 7.10 21.24
N SER A 158 -18.22 5.77 21.22
CA SER A 158 -17.58 5.06 20.10
C SER A 158 -18.37 5.16 18.79
N VAL A 159 -19.71 5.10 18.85
CA VAL A 159 -20.58 5.25 17.68
C VAL A 159 -20.52 6.68 17.14
N LEU A 160 -20.60 7.69 18.02
CA LEU A 160 -20.49 9.09 17.63
C LEU A 160 -19.12 9.39 17.02
N TYR A 161 -18.05 8.86 17.61
CA TYR A 161 -16.70 8.98 17.05
C TYR A 161 -16.59 8.33 15.67
N PHE A 162 -17.16 7.12 15.49
CA PHE A 162 -17.17 6.45 14.20
C PHE A 162 -17.95 7.25 13.13
N VAL A 163 -19.13 7.75 13.47
CA VAL A 163 -19.93 8.61 12.59
C VAL A 163 -19.17 9.88 12.23
N PHE A 164 -18.50 10.51 13.21
CA PHE A 164 -17.69 11.70 12.99
C PHE A 164 -16.52 11.43 12.02
N VAL A 165 -15.72 10.38 12.27
CA VAL A 165 -14.57 10.03 11.41
C VAL A 165 -15.02 9.65 10.01
N PHE A 166 -16.08 8.85 9.89
CA PHE A 166 -16.62 8.45 8.58
C PHE A 166 -17.24 9.63 7.83
N GLY A 167 -17.97 10.49 8.54
CA GLY A 167 -18.52 11.75 8.01
C GLY A 167 -17.41 12.69 7.53
N LEU A 168 -16.33 12.84 8.31
CA LEU A 168 -15.16 13.62 7.93
C LEU A 168 -14.47 13.04 6.69
N ALA A 169 -14.37 11.72 6.57
CA ALA A 169 -13.81 11.06 5.39
C ALA A 169 -14.65 11.32 4.14
N ILE A 170 -15.98 11.19 4.23
CA ILE A 170 -16.89 11.53 3.11
C ILE A 170 -16.78 13.01 2.78
N PHE A 171 -16.74 13.88 3.78
CA PHE A 171 -16.58 15.31 3.57
C PHE A 171 -15.28 15.64 2.82
N LEU A 172 -14.14 15.15 3.32
CA LEU A 172 -12.81 15.48 2.79
C LEU A 172 -12.53 14.83 1.42
N PHE A 173 -12.91 13.58 1.21
CA PHE A 173 -12.55 12.82 0.01
C PHE A 173 -13.66 12.73 -1.04
N LYS A 174 -14.90 13.09 -0.69
CA LYS A 174 -16.03 13.04 -1.62
C LYS A 174 -16.71 14.37 -1.84
N PHE A 175 -17.12 15.05 -0.78
CA PHE A 175 -17.84 16.32 -0.90
C PHE A 175 -16.91 17.44 -1.39
N LEU A 176 -15.78 17.64 -0.70
CA LEU A 176 -14.89 18.76 -0.97
C LEU A 176 -14.28 18.73 -2.39
N PRO A 177 -13.78 17.59 -2.92
CA PRO A 177 -13.27 17.54 -4.29
C PRO A 177 -14.37 17.81 -5.34
N LEU A 178 -15.58 17.29 -5.12
CA LEU A 178 -16.71 17.50 -6.03
C LEU A 178 -17.16 18.96 -6.03
N TRP A 179 -17.25 19.57 -4.85
CA TRP A 179 -17.61 20.98 -4.67
C TRP A 179 -16.59 21.91 -5.34
N LEU A 180 -15.29 21.64 -5.16
CA LEU A 180 -14.24 22.39 -5.86
C LEU A 180 -14.32 22.23 -7.37
N THR A 181 -14.66 21.03 -7.86
CA THR A 181 -14.85 20.80 -9.30
C THR A 181 -16.02 21.62 -9.84
N GLN A 182 -17.14 21.66 -9.13
CA GLN A 182 -18.34 22.41 -9.49
C GLN A 182 -18.08 23.91 -9.60
N ILE A 183 -17.42 24.51 -8.59
CA ILE A 183 -17.04 25.93 -8.64
C ILE A 183 -16.06 26.20 -9.79
N SER A 184 -15.18 25.25 -10.10
CA SER A 184 -14.23 25.39 -11.20
C SER A 184 -14.94 25.32 -12.57
N SER A 185 -15.97 24.48 -12.71
CA SER A 185 -16.73 24.36 -13.96
C SER A 185 -17.59 25.58 -14.24
N GLU A 186 -18.19 26.20 -13.21
CA GLU A 186 -18.98 27.42 -13.35
C GLU A 186 -18.17 28.60 -13.93
N LYS A 187 -16.85 28.61 -13.70
CA LYS A 187 -15.94 29.64 -14.24
C LYS A 187 -15.43 29.34 -15.66
N MET A 188 -15.65 28.13 -16.17
CA MET A 188 -15.07 27.67 -17.44
C MET A 188 -16.14 27.03 -18.32
N THR A 189 -16.63 27.78 -19.32
CA THR A 189 -17.70 27.36 -20.25
C THR A 189 -17.40 26.04 -20.98
N PHE A 190 -16.13 25.69 -21.17
CA PHE A 190 -15.74 24.40 -21.76
C PHE A 190 -16.09 23.19 -20.87
N LEU A 191 -15.91 23.31 -19.55
CA LEU A 191 -16.16 22.23 -18.59
C LEU A 191 -17.65 22.00 -18.37
N ASP A 192 -18.43 23.07 -18.43
CA ASP A 192 -19.88 23.04 -18.29
C ASP A 192 -20.54 22.29 -19.46
N ASN A 193 -20.05 22.52 -20.69
CA ASN A 193 -20.59 21.88 -21.89
C ASN A 193 -20.11 20.44 -22.13
N HIS A 194 -19.06 19.97 -21.43
CA HIS A 194 -18.45 18.66 -21.68
C HIS A 194 -18.39 17.82 -20.40
N PHE A 195 -19.38 16.93 -20.24
CA PHE A 195 -19.50 16.03 -19.08
C PHE A 195 -18.25 15.19 -18.80
N TRP A 196 -17.56 14.72 -19.84
CA TRP A 196 -16.31 13.96 -19.68
C TRP A 196 -15.18 14.82 -19.12
N ALA A 197 -15.11 16.10 -19.49
CA ALA A 197 -14.08 17.02 -19.01
C ALA A 197 -14.28 17.33 -17.52
N PHE A 198 -15.54 17.51 -17.07
CA PHE A 198 -15.89 17.64 -15.66
C PHE A 198 -15.41 16.43 -14.84
N ASN A 199 -15.66 15.20 -15.33
CA ASN A 199 -15.28 13.98 -14.61
C ASN A 199 -13.76 13.77 -14.53
N ILE A 200 -13.04 14.12 -15.60
CA ILE A 200 -11.57 14.10 -15.57
C ILE A 200 -11.06 15.11 -14.54
N LEU A 201 -11.59 16.33 -14.51
CA LEU A 201 -11.20 17.34 -13.54
C LEU A 201 -11.50 16.89 -12.10
N ASP A 202 -12.69 16.34 -11.82
CA ASP A 202 -13.04 15.74 -10.51
C ASP A 202 -12.06 14.63 -10.13
N GLY A 203 -11.66 13.81 -11.09
CA GLY A 203 -10.62 12.80 -10.93
C GLY A 203 -9.27 13.37 -10.53
N VAL A 204 -8.81 14.40 -11.22
CA VAL A 204 -7.53 15.07 -10.98
C VAL A 204 -7.54 15.77 -9.61
N ILE A 205 -8.57 16.56 -9.30
CA ILE A 205 -8.72 17.24 -8.01
C ILE A 205 -8.73 16.21 -6.88
N LYS A 206 -9.53 15.15 -6.99
CA LYS A 206 -9.57 14.06 -6.01
C LYS A 206 -8.20 13.41 -5.81
N THR A 207 -7.47 13.16 -6.89
CA THR A 207 -6.12 12.57 -6.84
C THR A 207 -5.16 13.51 -6.11
N ILE A 208 -5.17 14.81 -6.41
CA ILE A 208 -4.32 15.81 -5.75
C ILE A 208 -4.64 15.87 -4.25
N PHE A 209 -5.93 15.94 -3.88
CA PHE A 209 -6.37 15.93 -2.48
C PHE A 209 -5.88 14.69 -1.73
N PHE A 210 -6.08 13.52 -2.33
CA PHE A 210 -5.67 12.25 -1.75
C PHE A 210 -4.15 12.14 -1.56
N LEU A 211 -3.37 12.52 -2.58
CA LEU A 211 -1.91 12.52 -2.50
C LEU A 211 -1.39 13.54 -1.48
N THR A 212 -1.99 14.74 -1.45
CA THR A 212 -1.63 15.78 -0.47
C THR A 212 -1.89 15.32 0.95
N TYR A 213 -3.07 14.78 1.22
CA TYR A 213 -3.42 14.20 2.51
C TYR A 213 -2.39 13.15 2.95
N LEU A 214 -2.02 12.24 2.05
CA LEU A 214 -1.05 11.19 2.37
C LEU A 214 0.35 11.70 2.62
N LEU A 215 0.79 12.69 1.83
CA LEU A 215 2.05 13.36 2.08
C LEU A 215 2.06 13.99 3.48
N LEU A 216 1.00 14.71 3.86
CA LEU A 216 0.90 15.36 5.18
C LEU A 216 0.96 14.35 6.32
N ILE A 217 0.15 13.28 6.29
CA ILE A 217 0.19 12.29 7.37
C ILE A 217 1.52 11.50 7.40
N SER A 218 2.18 11.33 6.24
CA SER A 218 3.48 10.66 6.17
C SER A 218 4.60 11.42 6.88
N LEU A 219 4.35 12.68 7.28
CA LEU A 219 5.29 13.48 8.07
C LEU A 219 5.23 13.18 9.58
N ILE A 220 4.14 12.57 10.06
CA ILE A 220 3.90 12.25 11.47
C ILE A 220 4.80 11.07 11.90
N PRO A 221 5.62 11.19 12.97
CA PRO A 221 6.57 10.15 13.40
C PRO A 221 5.97 8.74 13.52
N ASP A 222 4.80 8.62 14.14
CA ASP A 222 4.15 7.32 14.34
C ASP A 222 3.73 6.69 13.00
N ILE A 223 3.22 7.49 12.07
CA ILE A 223 2.86 7.04 10.72
C ILE A 223 4.10 6.63 9.93
N LYS A 224 5.21 7.37 10.07
CA LYS A 224 6.50 6.99 9.47
C LYS A 224 6.94 5.61 9.93
N ARG A 225 6.76 5.32 11.22
CA ARG A 225 7.11 4.03 11.82
C ARG A 225 6.21 2.91 11.30
N VAL A 226 4.89 3.14 11.22
CA VAL A 226 3.95 2.20 10.59
C VAL A 226 4.31 1.94 9.11
N PHE A 227 4.72 2.97 8.36
CA PHE A 227 5.17 2.80 6.96
C PHE A 227 6.48 2.03 6.83
N ALA A 228 7.34 2.03 7.85
CA ALA A 228 8.52 1.18 7.89
C ALA A 228 8.13 -0.29 8.16
N TYR A 229 7.20 -0.57 9.09
CA TYR A 229 6.62 -1.92 9.24
C TYR A 229 5.90 -2.40 7.96
N HIS A 230 5.28 -1.50 7.21
CA HIS A 230 4.71 -1.81 5.90
C HIS A 230 5.80 -2.17 4.86
N GLY A 231 6.94 -1.48 4.90
CA GLY A 231 8.12 -1.89 4.14
C GLY A 231 8.62 -3.28 4.52
N ALA A 232 8.67 -3.60 5.82
CA ALA A 232 9.06 -4.92 6.32
C ALA A 232 8.09 -6.03 5.85
N GLU A 233 6.79 -5.75 5.85
CA GLU A 233 5.75 -6.64 5.33
C GLU A 233 6.01 -6.98 3.85
N HIS A 234 6.12 -5.98 2.98
CA HIS A 234 6.44 -6.19 1.56
C HIS A 234 7.73 -6.96 1.34
N LYS A 235 8.81 -6.60 2.05
CA LYS A 235 10.11 -7.23 1.90
C LYS A 235 10.09 -8.69 2.36
N SER A 236 9.38 -9.01 3.43
CA SER A 236 9.25 -10.39 3.93
C SER A 236 8.44 -11.28 2.98
N ILE A 237 7.39 -10.73 2.35
CA ILE A 237 6.64 -11.42 1.30
C ILE A 237 7.53 -11.68 0.07
N TRP A 238 8.32 -10.70 -0.36
CA TRP A 238 9.30 -10.92 -1.43
C TRP A 238 10.32 -12.00 -1.09
N ALA A 239 10.86 -12.00 0.13
CA ALA A 239 11.80 -13.02 0.58
C ALA A 239 11.16 -14.42 0.51
N TYR A 240 9.91 -14.55 0.97
CA TYR A 240 9.14 -15.78 0.83
C TYR A 240 8.92 -16.18 -0.64
N GLU A 241 8.50 -15.24 -1.49
CA GLU A 241 8.25 -15.48 -2.93
C GLU A 241 9.49 -15.84 -3.73
N LEU A 242 10.67 -15.39 -3.29
CA LEU A 242 11.95 -15.67 -3.91
C LEU A 242 12.69 -16.85 -3.24
N GLU A 243 12.02 -17.59 -2.35
CA GLU A 243 12.60 -18.77 -1.66
C GLU A 243 13.84 -18.42 -0.85
N LYS A 244 13.87 -17.20 -0.29
CA LYS A 244 14.91 -16.77 0.62
C LYS A 244 14.51 -17.09 2.06
N LYS A 245 15.52 -17.18 2.93
CA LYS A 245 15.29 -17.38 4.36
C LYS A 245 14.53 -16.18 4.94
N LEU A 246 13.60 -16.43 5.85
CA LEU A 246 12.86 -15.39 6.56
C LEU A 246 13.68 -14.87 7.75
N GLU A 247 14.84 -14.29 7.42
CA GLU A 247 15.76 -13.67 8.37
C GLU A 247 15.96 -12.20 8.01
N PRO A 248 16.17 -11.29 8.99
CA PRO A 248 16.32 -9.86 8.73
C PRO A 248 17.33 -9.51 7.63
N ALA A 249 18.47 -10.22 7.59
CA ALA A 249 19.52 -9.99 6.59
C ALA A 249 19.08 -10.26 5.14
N GLU A 250 18.21 -11.25 4.92
CA GLU A 250 17.68 -11.58 3.59
C GLU A 250 16.46 -10.72 3.23
N ILE A 251 15.62 -10.43 4.23
CA ILE A 251 14.45 -9.54 4.09
C ILE A 251 14.92 -8.14 3.69
N ASN A 252 15.95 -7.60 4.35
CA ASN A 252 16.40 -6.23 4.08
C ASN A 252 16.95 -6.00 2.67
N LYS A 253 17.41 -7.07 1.99
CA LYS A 253 17.85 -7.03 0.58
C LYS A 253 16.70 -6.90 -0.42
N GLN A 254 15.46 -7.17 -0.01
CA GLN A 254 14.30 -7.13 -0.90
C GLN A 254 13.79 -5.70 -1.12
N THR A 255 13.04 -5.51 -2.20
CA THR A 255 12.38 -4.22 -2.48
C THR A 255 11.14 -4.03 -1.59
N ARG A 256 10.92 -2.80 -1.13
CA ARG A 256 9.67 -2.41 -0.43
C ARG A 256 8.50 -2.12 -1.37
N PHE A 257 8.67 -2.32 -2.68
CA PHE A 257 7.63 -2.09 -3.68
C PHE A 257 7.01 -3.42 -4.12
N HIS A 258 5.71 -3.60 -3.87
CA HIS A 258 5.03 -4.85 -4.11
C HIS A 258 3.74 -4.64 -4.94
N PRO A 259 3.56 -5.31 -6.08
CA PRO A 259 2.44 -5.04 -7.01
C PRO A 259 1.07 -5.45 -6.47
N ARG A 260 1.02 -6.25 -5.39
CA ARG A 260 -0.23 -6.73 -4.78
C ARG A 260 -0.65 -5.97 -3.52
N CYS A 261 -0.01 -4.83 -3.23
CA CYS A 261 -0.33 -4.03 -2.06
C CYS A 261 -1.71 -3.37 -2.14
N GLY A 262 -2.43 -3.33 -1.02
CA GLY A 262 -3.70 -2.61 -0.88
C GLY A 262 -3.59 -1.09 -1.06
N THR A 263 -2.41 -0.49 -0.97
CA THR A 263 -2.23 0.93 -1.30
C THR A 263 -2.42 1.21 -2.80
N SER A 264 -2.05 0.25 -3.65
CA SER A 264 -2.33 0.31 -5.08
C SER A 264 -3.82 0.13 -5.40
N PHE A 265 -4.60 -0.51 -4.51
CA PHE A 265 -6.06 -0.58 -4.62
C PHE A 265 -6.71 0.80 -4.52
N LEU A 266 -6.25 1.68 -3.63
CA LEU A 266 -6.84 3.01 -3.47
C LEU A 266 -6.68 3.88 -4.73
N LEU A 267 -5.51 3.85 -5.36
CA LEU A 267 -5.32 4.54 -6.65
C LEU A 267 -6.15 3.92 -7.78
N LEU A 268 -6.28 2.59 -7.78
CA LEU A 268 -7.13 1.91 -8.75
C LEU A 268 -8.60 2.30 -8.56
N VAL A 269 -9.09 2.45 -7.32
CA VAL A 269 -10.43 2.95 -7.00
C VAL A 269 -10.63 4.36 -7.55
N ILE A 270 -9.65 5.25 -7.40
CA ILE A 270 -9.74 6.61 -7.97
C ILE A 270 -9.82 6.54 -9.50
N PHE A 271 -8.95 5.77 -10.14
CA PHE A 271 -8.95 5.62 -11.60
C PHE A 271 -10.27 5.04 -12.13
N ILE A 272 -10.73 3.92 -11.57
CA ILE A 272 -12.00 3.27 -11.94
C ILE A 272 -13.18 4.21 -11.65
N SER A 273 -13.12 5.04 -10.61
CA SER A 273 -14.18 6.02 -10.33
C SER A 273 -14.33 7.04 -11.46
N ILE A 274 -13.23 7.49 -12.09
CA ILE A 274 -13.29 8.43 -13.23
C ILE A 274 -14.00 7.79 -14.42
N VAL A 275 -13.65 6.53 -14.72
CA VAL A 275 -14.27 5.78 -15.82
C VAL A 275 -15.77 5.59 -15.59
N ILE A 276 -16.15 5.13 -14.38
CA ILE A 276 -17.56 4.87 -14.04
C ILE A 276 -18.37 6.17 -14.01
N TYR A 277 -17.85 7.26 -13.42
CA TYR A 277 -18.57 8.54 -13.39
C TYR A 277 -18.69 9.20 -14.76
N THR A 278 -17.75 8.94 -15.67
CA THR A 278 -17.86 9.40 -17.07
C THR A 278 -18.94 8.64 -17.83
N ALA A 279 -19.19 7.38 -17.48
CA ALA A 279 -20.18 6.52 -18.13
C ALA A 279 -21.61 6.70 -17.58
N ILE A 280 -21.78 7.23 -16.36
CA ILE A 280 -23.08 7.43 -15.72
C ILE A 280 -23.42 8.92 -15.78
N PRO A 281 -24.39 9.35 -16.61
CA PRO A 281 -24.88 10.72 -16.58
C PRO A 281 -25.38 11.08 -15.19
N THR A 282 -25.02 12.26 -14.70
CA THR A 282 -25.51 12.74 -13.40
C THR A 282 -26.31 14.03 -13.56
N PRO A 283 -27.34 14.26 -12.75
CA PRO A 283 -28.09 15.52 -12.74
C PRO A 283 -27.20 16.73 -12.51
N ASP A 284 -27.68 17.91 -12.93
CA ASP A 284 -26.97 19.17 -12.73
C ASP A 284 -26.97 19.62 -11.27
N ASP A 285 -28.06 19.31 -10.54
CA ASP A 285 -28.16 19.54 -9.10
C ASP A 285 -27.05 18.83 -8.32
N PHE A 286 -26.35 19.61 -7.50
CA PHE A 286 -25.24 19.14 -6.69
C PHE A 286 -25.64 18.03 -5.72
N ALA A 287 -26.81 18.13 -5.06
CA ALA A 287 -27.21 17.18 -4.04
C ALA A 287 -27.47 15.78 -4.66
N SER A 288 -28.23 15.74 -5.75
CA SER A 288 -28.51 14.52 -6.51
C SER A 288 -27.24 13.92 -7.12
N LYS A 289 -26.38 14.77 -7.71
CA LYS A 289 -25.07 14.37 -8.24
C LYS A 289 -24.21 13.73 -7.14
N PHE A 290 -24.16 14.33 -5.95
CA PHE A 290 -23.43 13.80 -4.81
C PHE A 290 -23.99 12.46 -4.32
N LEU A 291 -25.31 12.36 -4.13
CA LEU A 291 -25.97 11.15 -3.64
C LEU A 291 -25.76 9.96 -4.58
N ILE A 292 -25.95 10.15 -5.89
CA ILE A 292 -25.69 9.10 -6.90
C ILE A 292 -24.23 8.66 -6.84
N ARG A 293 -23.30 9.61 -6.77
CA ARG A 293 -21.87 9.30 -6.71
C ARG A 293 -21.47 8.53 -5.44
N VAL A 294 -22.14 8.77 -4.32
CA VAL A 294 -21.97 7.98 -3.08
C VAL A 294 -22.60 6.60 -3.23
N ALA A 295 -23.82 6.50 -3.78
CA ALA A 295 -24.51 5.24 -4.01
C ALA A 295 -23.74 4.28 -4.95
N VAL A 296 -22.93 4.82 -5.86
CA VAL A 296 -22.11 4.05 -6.81
C VAL A 296 -20.78 3.55 -6.19
N LEU A 297 -20.41 3.97 -4.98
CA LEU A 297 -19.16 3.54 -4.33
C LEU A 297 -19.00 2.00 -4.18
N PRO A 298 -20.04 1.23 -3.81
CA PRO A 298 -19.92 -0.23 -3.72
C PRO A 298 -19.58 -0.87 -5.07
N LEU A 299 -20.14 -0.37 -6.17
CA LEU A 299 -19.82 -0.82 -7.52
C LEU A 299 -18.36 -0.52 -7.87
N ILE A 300 -17.90 0.71 -7.62
CA ILE A 300 -16.50 1.11 -7.85
C ILE A 300 -15.55 0.21 -7.06
N ALA A 301 -15.82 -0.03 -5.77
CA ALA A 301 -15.00 -0.86 -4.91
C ALA A 301 -14.93 -2.31 -5.42
N GLY A 302 -16.07 -2.89 -5.80
CA GLY A 302 -16.15 -4.25 -6.33
C GLY A 302 -15.43 -4.40 -7.67
N VAL A 303 -15.62 -3.47 -8.61
CA VAL A 303 -14.92 -3.48 -9.91
C VAL A 303 -13.42 -3.29 -9.72
N SER A 304 -13.01 -2.38 -8.82
CA SER A 304 -11.59 -2.15 -8.52
C SER A 304 -10.92 -3.38 -7.94
N TYR A 305 -11.63 -4.16 -7.10
CA TYR A 305 -11.09 -5.39 -6.55
C TYR A 305 -10.87 -6.45 -7.63
N GLU A 306 -11.83 -6.61 -8.54
CA GLU A 306 -11.69 -7.55 -9.65
C GLU A 306 -10.57 -7.11 -10.61
N ALA A 307 -10.44 -5.81 -10.87
CA ALA A 307 -9.33 -5.26 -11.65
C ALA A 307 -7.96 -5.50 -10.97
N LEU A 308 -7.86 -5.35 -9.65
CA LEU A 308 -6.65 -5.65 -8.88
C LEU A 308 -6.30 -7.13 -8.97
N LYS A 309 -7.29 -8.01 -8.79
CA LYS A 309 -7.11 -9.46 -8.89
C LYS A 309 -6.70 -9.89 -10.29
N PHE A 310 -7.28 -9.27 -11.31
CA PHE A 310 -6.90 -9.50 -12.71
C PHE A 310 -5.45 -9.07 -12.98
N SER A 311 -5.07 -7.89 -12.50
CA SER A 311 -3.70 -7.37 -12.56
C SER A 311 -2.69 -8.33 -11.92
N ALA A 312 -3.00 -8.83 -10.73
CA ALA A 312 -2.12 -9.75 -10.01
C ALA A 312 -1.89 -11.08 -10.75
N LYS A 313 -2.86 -11.55 -11.55
CA LYS A 313 -2.72 -12.76 -12.37
C LYS A 313 -1.94 -12.54 -13.68
N HIS A 314 -1.86 -11.31 -14.17
CA HIS A 314 -1.30 -10.97 -15.48
C HIS A 314 -0.09 -10.03 -15.39
N GLN A 315 0.71 -10.16 -14.33
CA GLN A 315 1.86 -9.29 -14.07
C GLN A 315 2.95 -9.33 -15.16
N SER A 316 2.99 -10.38 -15.99
CA SER A 316 3.92 -10.49 -17.11
C SER A 316 3.56 -9.60 -18.31
N SER A 317 2.31 -9.15 -18.41
CA SER A 317 1.86 -8.28 -19.51
C SER A 317 2.38 -6.86 -19.33
N TRP A 318 2.99 -6.29 -20.37
CA TRP A 318 3.49 -4.93 -20.35
C TRP A 318 2.38 -3.89 -20.11
N ILE A 319 1.16 -4.15 -20.59
CA ILE A 319 -0.01 -3.29 -20.41
C ILE A 319 -0.40 -3.25 -18.92
N VAL A 320 -0.47 -4.43 -18.30
CA VAL A 320 -0.82 -4.54 -16.87
C VAL A 320 0.24 -3.85 -16.02
N ARG A 321 1.53 -4.01 -16.35
CA ARG A 321 2.62 -3.32 -15.67
C ARG A 321 2.52 -1.79 -15.78
N ALA A 322 2.16 -1.28 -16.95
CA ALA A 322 1.95 0.16 -17.15
C ALA A 322 0.80 0.70 -16.29
N ILE A 323 -0.32 -0.05 -16.20
CA ILE A 323 -1.49 0.33 -15.39
C ILE A 323 -1.18 0.26 -13.88
N VAL A 324 -0.36 -0.70 -13.43
CA VAL A 324 0.00 -0.88 -12.02
C VAL A 324 1.08 0.09 -11.55
N ALA A 325 1.91 0.60 -12.46
CA ALA A 325 3.06 1.43 -12.11
C ALA A 325 2.74 2.70 -11.30
N PRO A 326 1.66 3.47 -11.58
CA PRO A 326 1.23 4.55 -10.69
C PRO A 326 0.98 4.07 -9.26
N GLY A 327 0.41 2.87 -9.11
CA GLY A 327 0.21 2.18 -7.84
C GLY A 327 1.51 1.87 -7.09
N LEU A 328 2.61 1.60 -7.81
CA LEU A 328 3.93 1.38 -7.22
C LEU A 328 4.61 2.70 -6.83
N TRP A 329 4.44 3.77 -7.62
CA TRP A 329 4.98 5.09 -7.27
C TRP A 329 4.40 5.62 -5.97
N PHE A 330 3.13 5.35 -5.73
CA PHE A 330 2.44 5.69 -4.51
C PHE A 330 3.07 5.05 -3.26
N GLN A 331 3.60 3.84 -3.40
CA GLN A 331 4.31 3.16 -2.31
C GLN A 331 5.59 3.90 -1.90
N LYS A 332 6.13 4.80 -2.74
CA LYS A 332 7.23 5.68 -2.32
C LYS A 332 6.83 6.57 -1.13
N ILE A 333 5.54 6.92 -1.02
CA ILE A 333 4.97 7.71 0.08
C ILE A 333 4.54 6.80 1.24
N THR A 334 3.89 5.67 0.94
CA THR A 334 3.23 4.83 1.94
C THR A 334 4.06 3.67 2.49
N THR A 335 5.33 3.54 2.07
CA THR A 335 6.30 2.61 2.66
C THR A 335 7.61 3.33 2.95
N ARG A 336 8.40 2.78 3.88
CA ARG A 336 9.75 3.23 4.24
C ARG A 336 10.69 2.05 4.41
N GLU A 337 11.99 2.32 4.40
CA GLU A 337 12.97 1.29 4.71
C GLU A 337 12.86 0.88 6.18
N PRO A 338 12.64 -0.41 6.48
CA PRO A 338 12.59 -0.91 7.84
C PRO A 338 13.99 -1.11 8.42
N ASP A 339 14.07 -1.14 9.75
CA ASP A 339 15.24 -1.67 10.45
C ASP A 339 15.17 -3.21 10.62
N ASP A 340 16.26 -3.81 11.10
CA ASP A 340 16.32 -5.26 11.34
C ASP A 340 15.29 -5.74 12.38
N LYS A 341 14.95 -4.89 13.36
CA LYS A 341 13.96 -5.23 14.40
C LYS A 341 12.56 -5.33 13.80
N GLN A 342 12.22 -4.45 12.85
CA GLN A 342 10.95 -4.49 12.13
C GLN A 342 10.90 -5.68 11.17
N CYS A 343 12.02 -6.00 10.51
CA CYS A 343 12.12 -7.20 9.67
C CYS A 343 11.95 -8.50 10.47
N GLU A 344 12.48 -8.57 11.70
CA GLU A 344 12.29 -9.71 12.60
C GLU A 344 10.81 -9.93 12.95
N VAL A 345 10.07 -8.84 13.20
CA VAL A 345 8.63 -8.90 13.51
C VAL A 345 7.85 -9.41 12.29
N ALA A 346 8.12 -8.87 11.10
CA ALA A 346 7.49 -9.32 9.86
C ALA A 346 7.79 -10.80 9.57
N ALA A 347 9.04 -11.23 9.78
CA ALA A 347 9.45 -12.63 9.65
C ALA A 347 8.67 -13.53 10.60
N LYS A 348 8.57 -13.19 11.88
CA LYS A 348 7.82 -13.99 12.88
C LYS A 348 6.33 -14.09 12.55
N ALA A 349 5.70 -13.00 12.13
CA ALA A 349 4.31 -13.02 11.69
C ALA A 349 4.11 -13.98 10.49
N LEU A 350 5.00 -13.88 9.50
CA LEU A 350 4.90 -14.66 8.27
C LEU A 350 5.18 -16.15 8.51
N THR A 351 6.26 -16.48 9.22
CA THR A 351 6.61 -17.86 9.58
C THR A 351 5.48 -18.52 10.35
N ARG A 352 4.91 -17.85 11.36
CA ARG A 352 3.79 -18.41 12.12
C ARG A 352 2.57 -18.68 11.24
N CYS A 353 2.29 -17.77 10.31
CA CYS A 353 1.17 -17.92 9.38
C CYS A 353 1.38 -19.11 8.42
N LEU A 354 2.62 -19.33 7.97
CA LEU A 354 3.00 -20.46 7.12
C LEU A 354 2.93 -21.80 7.84
N GLU A 355 3.42 -21.88 9.08
CA GLU A 355 3.34 -23.08 9.94
C GLU A 355 1.89 -23.55 10.11
N LEU A 356 0.98 -22.61 10.37
CA LEU A 356 -0.45 -22.90 10.55
C LEU A 356 -1.13 -23.39 9.26
N GLU A 357 -0.63 -22.98 8.09
CA GLU A 357 -1.17 -23.46 6.81
C GLU A 357 -0.60 -24.84 6.44
N GLY A 358 0.69 -25.08 6.73
CA GLY A 358 1.37 -26.36 6.48
C GLY A 358 1.03 -27.48 7.47
N SER A 359 0.44 -27.17 8.62
CA SER A 359 0.02 -28.16 9.64
C SER A 359 -1.33 -28.84 9.31
N LYS A 360 -1.66 -29.05 8.04
CA LYS A 360 -2.91 -29.68 7.60
C LYS A 360 -2.71 -31.05 6.98
#